data_AF-A0A7Y1F0F6-F1
#
_entry.id   AF-A0A7Y1F0F6-F1
#
_cell.length_a   1.000
_cell.length_b   1.000
_cell.length_c   1.000
_cell.angle_alpha   90.00
_cell.angle_beta   90.00
_cell.angle_gamma   90.00
#
_symmetry.space_group_name_H-M   'P 1'
#
loop_
_entity.id
_entity.type
_entity.pdbx_description
1 polymer ?
#
loop_
_entity_poly.entity_id
_entity_poly.type
_entity_poly.pdbx_seq_one_letter_code
_entity_poly.pdbx_strand_id
1 'polypeptide(L)'
;MVPLLPKPPDVAEQYQNRYKWGTKEAMDKVVGDRKSVRVKISSVILDREKGIATVRFSTTEKYRSRATSEEPQYWIATLSYTYDNTLLKASERYINPLGFRVYSYNVNAETAAKVGG
;
A
#
# COMPACT_ATOMS: atom_id res chain seq x y z
N MET A 1 24.56 -18.81 -14.25
CA MET A 1 23.16 -19.30 -14.16
C MET A 1 22.57 -18.74 -12.87
N VAL A 2 21.77 -17.68 -12.95
CA VAL A 2 21.08 -17.10 -11.78
C VAL A 2 19.80 -17.92 -11.56
N PRO A 3 19.55 -18.46 -10.37
CA PRO A 3 18.35 -19.27 -10.14
C PRO A 3 17.11 -18.37 -10.26
N LEU A 4 16.14 -18.81 -11.04
CA LEU A 4 14.81 -18.21 -11.09
C LEU A 4 14.16 -18.43 -9.73
N LEU A 5 14.27 -17.44 -8.85
CA LEU A 5 13.49 -17.40 -7.62
C LEU A 5 12.01 -17.55 -8.01
N PRO A 6 11.24 -18.44 -7.38
CA PRO A 6 9.82 -18.57 -7.64
C PRO A 6 9.19 -17.19 -7.41
N LYS A 7 8.52 -16.64 -8.43
CA LYS A 7 7.78 -15.38 -8.30
C LYS A 7 6.82 -15.55 -7.12
N PRO A 8 6.98 -14.81 -6.00
CA PRO A 8 5.96 -14.82 -4.97
C PRO A 8 4.61 -14.41 -5.61
N PRO A 9 3.46 -14.86 -5.07
CA PRO A 9 2.16 -14.41 -5.57
C PRO A 9 2.16 -12.89 -5.63
N ASP A 10 1.78 -12.36 -6.79
CA ASP A 10 1.93 -10.94 -7.10
C ASP A 10 1.25 -10.13 -5.98
N VAL A 11 1.88 -9.04 -5.55
CA VAL A 11 1.29 -8.11 -4.57
C VAL A 11 -0.11 -7.69 -5.03
N ALA A 12 -0.31 -7.58 -6.34
CA ALA A 12 -1.63 -7.35 -6.94
C ALA A 12 -2.66 -8.42 -6.56
N GLU A 13 -2.31 -9.71 -6.60
CA GLU A 13 -3.21 -10.82 -6.28
C GLU A 13 -3.51 -10.86 -4.77
N GLN A 14 -2.49 -10.67 -3.93
CA GLN A 14 -2.67 -10.58 -2.48
C GLN A 14 -3.58 -9.40 -2.09
N TYR A 15 -3.39 -8.26 -2.76
CA TYR A 15 -4.22 -7.08 -2.59
C TYR A 15 -5.67 -7.35 -3.02
N GLN A 16 -5.88 -7.91 -4.21
CA GLN A 16 -7.21 -8.28 -4.71
C GLN A 16 -7.92 -9.25 -3.76
N ASN A 17 -7.21 -10.26 -3.24
CA ASN A 17 -7.74 -11.24 -2.30
C ASN A 17 -8.07 -10.65 -0.92
N ARG A 18 -7.25 -9.71 -0.43
CA ARG A 18 -7.48 -9.03 0.85
C ARG A 18 -8.70 -8.11 0.79
N TYR A 19 -8.82 -7.33 -0.29
CA TYR A 19 -9.89 -6.34 -0.43
C TYR A 19 -11.12 -6.88 -1.20
N LYS A 20 -11.09 -8.16 -1.58
CA LYS A 20 -12.13 -8.86 -2.36
C LYS A 20 -12.54 -8.08 -3.61
N TRP A 21 -11.58 -7.41 -4.24
CA TRP A 21 -11.85 -6.45 -5.31
C TRP A 21 -12.58 -7.13 -6.48
N GLY A 22 -13.67 -6.52 -6.97
CA GLY A 22 -14.49 -7.07 -8.06
C GLY A 22 -15.57 -8.08 -7.63
N THR A 23 -15.70 -8.40 -6.34
CA THR A 23 -16.81 -9.22 -5.81
C THR A 23 -17.90 -8.38 -5.14
N LYS A 24 -19.01 -9.00 -4.73
CA LYS A 24 -20.07 -8.32 -3.93
C LYS A 24 -19.61 -7.93 -2.53
N GLU A 25 -18.56 -8.58 -2.01
CA GLU A 25 -17.97 -8.35 -0.69
C GLU A 25 -16.77 -7.39 -0.77
N ALA A 26 -16.49 -6.85 -1.97
CA ALA A 26 -15.40 -5.91 -2.18
C ALA A 26 -15.52 -4.72 -1.22
N MET A 27 -14.38 -4.20 -0.77
CA MET A 27 -14.33 -3.09 0.19
C MET A 27 -15.16 -1.89 -0.29
N ASP A 28 -15.14 -1.56 -1.59
CA ASP A 28 -15.95 -0.49 -2.17
C ASP A 28 -17.46 -0.74 -2.08
N LYS A 29 -17.90 -2.00 -2.04
CA LYS A 29 -19.31 -2.41 -1.90
C LYS A 29 -19.76 -2.48 -0.44
N VAL A 30 -18.90 -3.00 0.45
CA VAL A 30 -19.22 -3.21 1.87
C VAL A 30 -19.08 -1.90 2.66
N VAL A 31 -18.03 -1.14 2.39
CA VAL A 31 -17.79 0.15 3.06
C VAL A 31 -18.56 1.28 2.39
N GLY A 32 -18.70 1.23 1.05
CA GLY A 32 -19.47 2.23 0.29
C GLY A 32 -19.13 3.67 0.69
N ASP A 33 -20.15 4.52 0.73
CA ASP A 33 -20.04 5.94 1.17
C ASP A 33 -20.25 6.10 2.70
N ARG A 34 -20.02 5.05 3.50
CA ARG A 34 -20.29 5.06 4.96
C ARG A 34 -19.11 5.58 5.75
N LYS A 35 -17.89 5.31 5.28
CA LYS A 35 -16.65 5.85 5.85
C LYS A 35 -15.61 6.10 4.76
N SER A 36 -14.74 7.07 5.01
CA SER A 36 -13.54 7.32 4.22
C SER A 36 -12.30 7.12 5.08
N VAL A 37 -11.21 6.65 4.47
CA VAL A 37 -9.91 6.52 5.14
C VAL A 37 -8.95 7.47 4.43
N ARG A 38 -8.48 8.49 5.15
CA ARG A 38 -7.48 9.43 4.63
C ARG A 38 -6.09 8.93 5.01
N VAL A 39 -5.22 8.80 4.01
CA VAL A 39 -3.81 8.45 4.20
C VAL A 39 -2.96 9.73 4.14
N LYS A 40 -2.08 9.95 5.11
CA LYS A 40 -1.09 11.03 5.09
C LYS A 40 0.31 10.44 5.20
N ILE A 41 1.13 10.65 4.17
CA ILE A 41 2.54 10.23 4.19
C ILE A 41 3.34 11.25 5.00
N SER A 42 4.11 10.78 5.96
CA SER A 42 4.99 11.61 6.80
C SER A 42 6.46 11.50 6.41
N SER A 43 6.89 10.34 5.90
CA SER A 43 8.29 10.14 5.49
C SER A 43 8.41 9.03 4.44
N VAL A 44 9.36 9.18 3.53
CA VAL A 44 9.75 8.16 2.56
C VAL A 44 11.27 8.06 2.54
N ILE A 45 11.80 6.87 2.81
CA ILE A 45 13.22 6.55 2.75
C ILE A 45 13.42 5.52 1.64
N LEU A 46 14.38 5.77 0.74
CA LEU A 46 14.67 4.92 -0.40
C LEU A 46 16.09 4.38 -0.32
N ASP A 47 16.22 3.05 -0.26
CA ASP A 47 17.45 2.33 -0.53
C ASP A 47 17.38 1.84 -1.98
N ARG A 48 17.90 2.66 -2.90
CA ARG A 48 17.83 2.39 -4.35
C ARG A 48 18.69 1.21 -4.76
N GLU A 49 19.84 1.01 -4.11
CA GLU A 49 20.76 -0.09 -4.42
C GLU A 49 20.13 -1.43 -4.08
N LYS A 50 19.38 -1.51 -2.97
CA LYS A 50 18.66 -2.73 -2.58
C LYS A 50 17.25 -2.84 -3.14
N GLY A 51 16.72 -1.78 -3.77
CA GLY A 51 15.34 -1.73 -4.24
C GLY A 51 14.33 -1.82 -3.09
N ILE A 52 14.60 -1.18 -1.96
CA ILE A 52 13.74 -1.18 -0.77
C ILE A 52 13.30 0.25 -0.47
N ALA A 53 12.03 0.43 -0.13
CA ALA A 53 11.53 1.69 0.43
C ALA A 53 10.87 1.46 1.78
N THR A 54 11.05 2.43 2.67
CA THR A 54 10.35 2.52 3.95
C THR A 54 9.49 3.78 3.93
N VAL A 55 8.19 3.63 4.09
CA VAL A 55 7.21 4.71 4.05
C VAL A 55 6.51 4.79 5.40
N ARG A 56 6.63 5.93 6.08
CA ARG A 56 5.84 6.23 7.27
C ARG A 56 4.60 7.00 6.84
N PHE A 57 3.44 6.59 7.35
CA PHE A 57 2.18 7.24 7.05
C PHE A 57 1.20 7.09 8.21
N SER A 58 0.17 7.92 8.22
CA SER A 58 -0.96 7.76 9.12
C SER A 58 -2.26 7.54 8.34
N THR A 59 -3.18 6.83 8.97
CA THR A 59 -4.56 6.69 8.50
C THR A 59 -5.52 7.37 9.46
N THR A 60 -6.47 8.12 8.91
CA THR A 60 -7.56 8.73 9.68
C THR A 60 -8.88 8.27 9.09
N GLU A 61 -9.69 7.59 9.89
CA GLU A 61 -11.04 7.19 9.47
C GLU A 61 -12.03 8.33 9.72
N LYS A 62 -12.93 8.55 8.76
CA LYS A 62 -14.04 9.50 8.89
C LYS A 62 -15.34 8.81 8.50
N TYR A 63 -16.22 8.64 9.48
CA TYR A 63 -17.55 8.07 9.29
C TYR A 63 -18.52 9.17 8.89
N ARG A 64 -19.39 8.89 7.91
CA ARG A 64 -20.41 9.86 7.45
C ARG A 64 -21.40 10.22 8.56
N SER A 65 -21.70 9.26 9.44
CA SER A 65 -22.64 9.42 10.55
C SER A 65 -22.09 10.23 11.73
N ARG A 66 -20.77 10.53 11.77
CA ARG A 66 -20.11 11.20 12.89
C ARG A 66 -19.62 12.58 12.48
N ALA A 67 -19.68 13.55 13.40
CA ALA A 67 -19.22 14.92 13.14
C ALA A 67 -17.69 15.06 13.12
N THR A 68 -17.00 14.27 13.94
CA THR A 68 -15.52 14.25 14.04
C THR A 68 -14.91 13.06 13.29
N SER A 69 -13.61 13.11 13.06
CA SER A 69 -12.82 11.98 12.55
C SER A 69 -12.25 11.18 13.72
N GLU A 70 -11.89 9.93 13.49
CA GLU A 70 -11.12 9.15 14.46
C GLU A 70 -9.71 9.71 14.64
N GLU A 71 -9.04 9.31 15.72
CA GLU A 71 -7.63 9.64 15.91
C GLU A 71 -6.75 8.99 14.82
N PRO A 72 -5.67 9.67 14.38
CA PRO A 72 -4.73 9.09 13.42
C PRO A 72 -4.04 7.84 13.97
N GLN A 73 -4.05 6.77 13.18
CA GLN A 73 -3.24 5.57 13.43
C GLN A 73 -1.96 5.67 12.60
N TYR A 74 -0.81 5.32 13.18
CA TYR A 74 0.50 5.47 12.55
C TYR A 74 1.07 4.13 12.11
N TRP A 75 1.70 4.14 10.93
CA TRP A 75 2.12 2.94 10.22
C TRP A 75 3.47 3.13 9.57
N ILE A 76 4.20 2.02 9.47
CA ILE A 76 5.42 1.90 8.68
C ILE A 76 5.19 0.80 7.66
N ALA A 77 5.24 1.17 6.37
CA ALA A 77 5.28 0.23 5.26
C ALA A 77 6.72 0.01 4.79
N THR A 78 7.11 -1.25 4.66
CA THR A 78 8.35 -1.66 3.99
C THR A 78 7.99 -2.37 2.70
N LEU A 79 8.55 -1.90 1.59
CA LEU A 79 8.27 -2.42 0.26
C LEU A 79 9.54 -2.69 -0.53
N SER A 80 9.56 -3.79 -1.28
CA SER A 80 10.58 -4.04 -2.30
C SER A 80 10.04 -3.67 -3.68
N TYR A 81 10.85 -2.98 -4.49
CA TYR A 81 10.43 -2.43 -5.77
C TYR A 81 11.52 -2.54 -6.84
N THR A 82 11.10 -2.45 -8.09
CA THR A 82 11.98 -2.27 -9.24
C THR A 82 11.35 -1.35 -10.28
N TYR A 83 12.13 -0.98 -11.29
CA TYR A 83 11.65 -0.36 -12.51
C TYR A 83 11.90 -1.32 -13.67
N ASP A 84 10.82 -1.84 -14.24
CA ASP A 84 10.89 -2.76 -15.37
C ASP A 84 10.26 -2.10 -16.60
N ASN A 85 11.11 -1.65 -17.53
CA ASN A 85 10.67 -0.98 -18.75
C ASN A 85 10.24 -1.98 -19.85
N THR A 86 9.63 -3.10 -19.46
CA THR A 86 9.03 -4.06 -20.38
C THR A 86 8.03 -3.39 -21.33
N LEU A 87 7.68 -4.07 -22.42
CA LEU A 87 6.74 -3.59 -23.43
C LEU A 87 5.32 -3.45 -22.84
N LEU A 88 5.07 -2.34 -22.13
CA LEU A 88 3.74 -1.89 -21.72
C LEU A 88 2.96 -1.43 -22.94
N LYS A 89 1.66 -1.76 -23.01
CA LYS A 89 0.75 -1.13 -23.97
C LYS A 89 0.71 0.38 -23.72
N ALA A 90 0.40 1.19 -24.74
CA ALA A 90 0.41 2.64 -24.63
C ALA A 90 -0.45 3.18 -23.47
N SER A 91 -1.62 2.59 -23.23
CA SER A 91 -2.51 2.96 -22.12
C SER A 91 -1.94 2.63 -20.74
N GLU A 92 -1.21 1.53 -20.61
CA GLU A 92 -0.55 1.11 -19.36
C GLU A 92 0.67 1.99 -19.08
N ARG A 93 1.43 2.34 -20.12
CA ARG A 93 2.58 3.26 -20.04
C ARG A 93 2.17 4.68 -19.66
N TYR A 94 0.97 5.13 -20.04
CA TYR A 94 0.46 6.44 -19.61
C TYR A 94 0.33 6.55 -18.09
N ILE A 95 -0.11 5.48 -17.43
CA ILE A 95 -0.29 5.43 -15.96
C ILE A 95 1.04 5.11 -15.27
N ASN A 96 1.85 4.20 -15.84
CA ASN A 96 3.13 3.77 -15.29
C ASN A 96 4.27 3.88 -16.31
N PRO A 97 4.82 5.09 -16.54
CA PRO A 97 5.75 5.34 -17.64
C PRO A 97 7.11 4.65 -17.47
N LEU A 98 7.52 4.40 -16.22
CA LEU A 98 8.81 3.78 -15.88
C LEU A 98 8.70 2.29 -15.53
N GLY A 99 7.49 1.74 -15.58
CA GLY A 99 7.25 0.35 -15.18
C GLY A 99 7.61 0.08 -13.72
N PHE A 100 7.32 1.04 -12.82
CA PHE A 100 7.47 0.83 -11.38
C PHE A 100 6.65 -0.39 -10.94
N ARG A 101 7.31 -1.33 -10.28
CA ARG A 101 6.68 -2.57 -9.81
C ARG A 101 7.06 -2.84 -8.36
N VAL A 102 6.07 -3.19 -7.55
CA VAL A 102 6.24 -3.58 -6.14
C VAL A 102 6.17 -5.11 -6.05
N TYR A 103 7.15 -5.73 -5.41
CA TYR A 103 7.22 -7.19 -5.23
C TYR A 103 6.86 -7.64 -3.82
N SER A 104 7.00 -6.78 -2.82
CA SER A 104 6.54 -7.04 -1.47
C SER A 104 6.02 -5.76 -0.84
N TYR A 105 5.02 -5.90 0.02
CA TYR A 105 4.42 -4.81 0.76
C TYR A 105 4.01 -5.30 2.15
N ASN A 106 4.76 -4.89 3.16
CA ASN A 106 4.51 -5.24 4.56
C ASN A 106 4.23 -3.96 5.35
N VAL A 107 3.17 -3.96 6.16
CA VAL A 107 2.76 -2.80 6.97
C VAL A 107 2.69 -3.22 8.41
N ASN A 108 3.36 -2.46 9.28
CA ASN A 108 3.34 -2.65 10.72
C ASN A 108 2.89 -1.35 11.40
N ALA A 109 2.20 -1.48 12.53
CA ALA A 109 1.88 -0.32 13.37
C ALA A 109 3.17 0.29 13.90
N GLU A 110 3.26 1.62 13.87
CA GLU A 110 4.31 2.33 14.58
C GLU A 110 3.94 2.25 16.06
N THR A 111 4.60 1.39 16.84
CA THR A 111 4.27 1.19 18.26
C THR A 111 4.24 2.55 18.95
N ALA A 112 3.08 2.94 19.49
CA ALA A 112 3.03 4.04 20.44
C ALA A 112 3.87 3.61 21.64
N ALA A 113 5.10 4.13 21.74
CA ALA A 113 5.85 4.01 22.96
C ALA A 113 4.99 4.63 24.06
N LYS A 114 4.42 3.81 24.94
CA LYS A 114 3.95 4.29 26.24
C LYS A 114 5.18 4.85 26.92
N VAL A 115 5.35 6.17 26.87
CA VAL A 115 6.23 6.88 27.79
C VAL A 115 5.49 6.84 29.12
N GLY A 116 5.79 5.80 29.92
CA GLY A 116 5.28 5.70 31.28
C GLY A 116 5.81 6.87 32.10
N GLY A 117 4.88 7.58 32.76
CA GLY A 117 5.20 8.47 33.86
C GLY A 117 5.35 7.74 35.18
#